data_AF-A0A2G7FZZ2-F1
#
_entry.id   AF-A0A2G7FZZ2-F1
#
_cell.length_a   1.000
_cell.length_b   1.000
_cell.length_c   1.000
_cell.angle_alpha   90.00
_cell.angle_beta   90.00
_cell.angle_gamma   90.00
#
_symmetry.space_group_name_H-M   'P 1'
#
loop_
_entity.id
_entity.type
_entity.pdbx_description
1 polymer ?
#
loop_
_entity_poly.entity_id
_entity_poly.type
_entity_poly.pdbx_seq_one_letter_code
_entity_poly.pdbx_strand_id
1 'polypeptide(L)'
;MISADPDEPLHVFDLPQIHTKPSGTELLRALDILAIKPKSFASSGYEAVKAPTVYPTGVPRYLTSIISSPLSWLDTDELREAVWDAAAARLSERSGRSAMPAMTRVFTIPSPTGEELTLTLHEPSLTADNLGMKTWVSSYLLSQRLHSLLESTPQLVPSETTTPTPKTDRTLRALELGAGTGLVGLSFAAIRGQSASIHLTDLPDIVPNLAHNAALNVELLTNTAATVTTGVLDWSVAPKPLPTQEEQYDLILAADPLYSPKHPKWLVETIGYWLSRGLNARVVTEMPLRDAYLPQVQEFRERMGQLGLEAVYEGEEVGYDDWESADGGALAVRCWCHQNPQIETNPKTLISHINIYPNSQQPTKMVIGLLTIAAIPTVTGVALGVSEQRKANERKNDERRMAKFLIDVETNGETQEDSEVCGKRFVLRNNKVYLDDPNPSNRKLPSHTVTSFYIEYPELEETKHLKRGLGLVTTISDNPPMLGWIYVNKDTHELKYGNRTASVEHVVGPWDWTEDETTVTLEESPDFYAVQEEDGDWAVYFDRDGDELEYVLEEQDKLDNAFAPIALKRKLIEQLSQQAQAQAQQAKKNDNS
;
A
#
# COMPACT_ATOMS: atom_id res chain seq x y z
N MET A 1 -6.57 -14.71 39.47
CA MET A 1 -7.72 -15.58 39.15
C MET A 1 -8.47 -14.89 38.03
N ILE A 2 -8.44 -15.43 36.82
CA ILE A 2 -9.22 -14.90 35.69
C ILE A 2 -10.49 -15.76 35.64
N SER A 3 -11.63 -15.15 35.98
CA SER A 3 -12.94 -15.68 35.60
C SER A 3 -13.48 -14.75 34.51
N ALA A 4 -13.18 -15.07 33.26
CA ALA A 4 -13.84 -14.48 32.11
C ALA A 4 -14.33 -15.62 31.23
N ASP A 5 -15.54 -15.48 30.72
CA ASP A 5 -16.22 -16.43 29.83
C ASP A 5 -15.39 -16.60 28.54
N PRO A 6 -15.01 -17.81 28.11
CA PRO A 6 -14.12 -18.03 26.97
C PRO A 6 -14.64 -17.53 25.60
N ASP A 7 -15.88 -17.04 25.52
CA ASP A 7 -16.48 -16.48 24.30
C ASP A 7 -16.57 -14.94 24.28
N GLU A 8 -16.09 -14.21 25.29
CA GLU A 8 -16.09 -12.74 25.29
C GLU A 8 -14.78 -12.16 24.70
N PRO A 9 -14.83 -11.18 23.76
CA PRO A 9 -13.62 -10.60 23.19
C PRO A 9 -12.81 -9.86 24.26
N LEU A 10 -11.50 -10.05 24.26
CA LEU A 10 -10.58 -9.35 25.15
C LEU A 10 -10.53 -7.86 24.82
N HIS A 11 -10.43 -7.01 25.83
CA HIS A 11 -10.07 -5.62 25.65
C HIS A 11 -8.54 -5.50 25.56
N VAL A 12 -8.04 -4.46 24.89
CA VAL A 12 -6.60 -4.19 24.82
C VAL A 12 -5.94 -3.98 26.20
N PHE A 13 -6.75 -3.69 27.23
CA PHE A 13 -6.30 -3.56 28.62
C PHE A 13 -6.10 -4.91 29.32
N ASP A 14 -6.64 -5.99 28.76
CA ASP A 14 -6.43 -7.35 29.24
C ASP A 14 -5.09 -7.93 28.74
N LEU A 15 -4.44 -7.25 27.79
CA LEU A 15 -3.10 -7.61 27.31
C LEU A 15 -2.00 -7.07 28.25
N PRO A 16 -0.79 -7.66 28.24
CA PRO A 16 0.34 -7.20 29.06
C PRO A 16 0.72 -5.74 28.79
N GLN A 17 0.58 -4.88 29.80
CA GLN A 17 0.84 -3.46 29.65
C GLN A 17 2.32 -3.13 29.88
N ILE A 18 2.95 -2.36 29.00
CA ILE A 18 4.39 -2.03 29.09
C ILE A 18 4.82 -1.44 30.45
N HIS A 19 3.94 -0.72 31.14
CA HIS A 19 4.25 -0.12 32.45
C HIS A 19 4.40 -1.16 33.57
N THR A 20 3.88 -2.39 33.39
CA THR A 20 4.06 -3.50 34.34
C THR A 20 5.36 -4.28 34.10
N LYS A 21 6.15 -3.90 33.08
CA LYS A 21 7.40 -4.56 32.69
C LYS A 21 7.24 -6.08 32.46
N PRO A 22 6.32 -6.51 31.58
CA PRO A 22 6.09 -7.94 31.28
C PRO A 22 7.31 -8.58 30.61
N SER A 23 7.46 -9.89 30.72
CA SER A 23 8.53 -10.61 30.01
C SER A 23 8.37 -10.52 28.49
N GLY A 24 9.47 -10.64 27.74
CA GLY A 24 9.43 -10.62 26.28
C GLY A 24 8.53 -11.72 25.70
N THR A 25 8.50 -12.88 26.35
CA THR A 25 7.61 -14.00 25.96
C THR A 25 6.12 -13.66 26.15
N GLU A 26 5.76 -12.91 27.19
CA GLU A 26 4.37 -12.46 27.41
C GLU A 26 3.95 -11.41 26.36
N LEU A 27 4.86 -10.49 26.01
CA LEU A 27 4.63 -9.52 24.94
C LEU A 27 4.47 -10.22 23.59
N LEU A 28 5.37 -11.14 23.24
CA LEU A 28 5.28 -11.90 21.99
C LEU A 28 3.99 -12.72 21.90
N ARG A 29 3.56 -13.35 23.00
CA ARG A 29 2.28 -14.07 23.03
C ARG A 29 1.08 -13.13 22.83
N ALA A 30 1.11 -11.93 23.42
CA ALA A 30 0.07 -10.92 23.21
C ALA A 30 0.05 -10.38 21.78
N LEU A 31 1.24 -10.17 21.19
CA LEU A 31 1.39 -9.76 19.79
C LEU A 31 0.95 -10.84 18.81
N ASP A 32 1.06 -12.12 19.17
CA ASP A 32 0.57 -13.24 18.37
C ASP A 32 -0.98 -13.30 18.39
N ILE A 33 -1.61 -13.00 19.53
CA ILE A 33 -3.08 -12.84 19.62
C ILE A 33 -3.56 -11.68 18.73
N LEU A 34 -2.75 -10.63 18.59
CA LEU A 34 -3.01 -9.49 17.71
C LEU A 34 -2.61 -9.74 16.26
N ALA A 35 -2.13 -10.92 15.87
CA ALA A 35 -1.83 -11.21 14.46
C ALA A 35 -3.10 -11.12 13.63
N ILE A 36 -3.12 -10.22 12.64
CA ILE A 36 -4.09 -10.37 11.55
C ILE A 36 -3.57 -11.51 10.71
N LYS A 37 -4.13 -12.70 10.93
CA LYS A 37 -3.99 -13.76 9.94
C LYS A 37 -4.61 -13.20 8.66
N PRO A 38 -3.87 -13.13 7.54
CA PRO A 38 -4.50 -12.80 6.27
C PRO A 38 -5.68 -13.75 6.13
N LYS A 39 -6.89 -13.20 6.03
CA LYS A 39 -8.04 -14.01 5.66
C LYS A 39 -7.64 -14.56 4.30
N SER A 40 -7.40 -15.85 4.19
CA SER A 40 -7.32 -16.42 2.85
C SER A 40 -8.66 -16.07 2.22
N PHE A 41 -8.64 -15.54 1.00
CA PHE A 41 -9.86 -15.27 0.25
C PHE A 41 -10.81 -16.51 0.17
N ALA A 42 -10.32 -17.72 0.49
CA ALA A 42 -11.11 -18.92 0.68
C ALA A 42 -11.96 -18.86 1.98
N SER A 43 -13.28 -18.83 1.81
CA SER A 43 -14.24 -19.12 2.86
C SER A 43 -14.37 -20.65 3.04
N SER A 44 -13.32 -21.33 3.51
CA SER A 44 -13.38 -22.75 3.86
C SER A 44 -12.91 -23.01 5.28
N GLY A 45 -13.87 -22.96 6.20
CA GLY A 45 -14.19 -23.93 7.26
C GLY A 45 -13.14 -24.82 7.94
N TYR A 46 -11.84 -24.51 7.94
CA TYR A 46 -10.94 -25.10 8.91
C TYR A 46 -11.14 -24.38 10.23
N GLU A 47 -11.64 -25.09 11.24
CA GLU A 47 -11.68 -24.65 12.64
C GLU A 47 -10.26 -24.30 13.08
N ALA A 48 -9.83 -23.07 12.76
CA ALA A 48 -8.75 -22.43 13.46
C ALA A 48 -9.18 -22.41 14.92
N VAL A 49 -8.39 -23.04 15.79
CA VAL A 49 -8.47 -22.88 17.25
C VAL A 49 -8.90 -21.45 17.52
N LYS A 50 -10.12 -21.25 18.06
CA LYS A 50 -10.69 -19.92 18.33
C LYS A 50 -9.66 -19.14 19.16
N ALA A 51 -8.85 -18.33 18.49
CA ALA A 51 -7.92 -17.46 19.17
C ALA A 51 -8.76 -16.39 19.87
N PRO A 52 -8.40 -15.95 21.09
CA PRO A 52 -9.09 -14.87 21.75
C PRO A 52 -9.15 -13.66 20.82
N THR A 53 -10.36 -13.20 20.49
CA THR A 53 -10.52 -12.01 19.66
C THR A 53 -10.34 -10.78 20.54
N VAL A 54 -9.54 -9.81 20.11
CA VAL A 54 -9.35 -8.55 20.85
C VAL A 54 -10.19 -7.47 20.17
N TYR A 55 -10.92 -6.66 20.94
CA TYR A 55 -11.63 -5.51 20.40
C TYR A 55 -10.66 -4.58 19.63
N PRO A 56 -10.96 -4.20 18.38
CA PRO A 56 -10.04 -3.44 17.53
C PRO A 56 -9.72 -2.04 18.10
N THR A 57 -10.65 -1.48 18.88
CA THR A 57 -10.50 -0.20 19.56
C THR A 57 -9.30 -0.22 20.52
N GLY A 58 -8.31 0.63 20.26
CA GLY A 58 -7.12 0.78 21.10
C GLY A 58 -5.95 -0.16 20.77
N VAL A 59 -6.14 -1.13 19.87
CA VAL A 59 -5.04 -2.02 19.41
C VAL A 59 -3.91 -1.23 18.72
N PRO A 60 -4.15 -0.30 17.77
CA PRO A 60 -3.07 0.50 17.17
C PRO A 60 -2.29 1.30 18.22
N ARG A 61 -2.99 1.81 19.25
CA ARG A 61 -2.39 2.55 20.37
C ARG A 61 -1.48 1.65 21.22
N TYR A 62 -1.92 0.43 21.51
CA TYR A 62 -1.13 -0.56 22.24
C TYR A 62 0.13 -0.99 21.46
N LEU A 63 -0.01 -1.29 20.17
CA LEU A 63 1.13 -1.67 19.31
C LEU A 63 2.15 -0.54 19.18
N THR A 64 1.68 0.69 18.96
CA THR A 64 2.53 1.89 18.91
C THR A 64 3.28 2.11 20.23
N SER A 65 2.64 1.82 21.37
CA SER A 65 3.27 1.93 22.69
C SER A 65 4.42 0.93 22.90
N ILE A 66 4.32 -0.26 22.32
CA ILE A 66 5.39 -1.27 22.34
C ILE A 66 6.55 -0.83 21.46
N ILE A 67 6.26 -0.40 20.22
CA ILE A 67 7.27 0.07 19.25
C ILE A 67 8.03 1.30 19.78
N SER A 68 7.31 2.21 20.44
CA SER A 68 7.90 3.44 20.98
C SER A 68 8.63 3.24 22.32
N SER A 69 8.55 2.05 22.92
CA SER A 69 9.21 1.75 24.19
C SER A 69 10.64 1.26 23.94
N PRO A 70 11.64 1.71 24.71
CA PRO A 70 13.01 1.18 24.63
C PRO A 70 13.11 -0.28 25.13
N LEU A 71 12.03 -0.83 25.71
CA LEU A 71 11.95 -2.18 26.26
C LEU A 71 13.13 -2.53 27.20
N SER A 72 13.67 -1.53 27.90
CA SER A 72 14.96 -1.60 28.61
C SER A 72 15.01 -2.58 29.79
N TRP A 73 13.88 -3.20 30.14
CA TRP A 73 13.78 -4.25 31.15
C TRP A 73 13.92 -5.66 30.56
N LEU A 74 14.00 -5.80 29.23
CA LEU A 74 14.27 -7.06 28.54
C LEU A 74 15.77 -7.31 28.44
N ASP A 75 16.17 -8.55 28.72
CA ASP A 75 17.57 -8.92 29.00
C ASP A 75 18.51 -8.85 27.78
N THR A 76 17.99 -9.00 26.56
CA THR A 76 18.82 -9.08 25.34
C THR A 76 18.34 -8.15 24.23
N ASP A 77 19.27 -7.69 23.39
CA ASP A 77 18.97 -6.87 22.22
C ASP A 77 18.11 -7.67 21.23
N GLU A 78 18.40 -8.95 21.02
CA GLU A 78 17.67 -9.82 20.08
C GLU A 78 16.20 -10.01 20.48
N LEU A 79 15.90 -10.05 21.78
CA LEU A 79 14.53 -10.18 22.26
C LEU A 79 13.76 -8.86 22.13
N ARG A 80 14.45 -7.71 22.25
CA ARG A 80 13.85 -6.40 22.00
C ARG A 80 13.51 -6.22 20.53
N GLU A 81 14.44 -6.54 19.64
CA GLU A 81 14.23 -6.55 18.19
C GLU A 81 13.04 -7.44 17.81
N ALA A 82 12.98 -8.68 18.32
CA ALA A 82 11.87 -9.59 18.02
C ALA A 82 10.49 -9.05 18.46
N VAL A 83 10.43 -8.34 19.60
CA VAL A 83 9.20 -7.72 20.10
C VAL A 83 8.83 -6.48 19.26
N TRP A 84 9.81 -5.64 18.89
CA TRP A 84 9.59 -4.49 18.02
C TRP A 84 9.14 -4.89 16.62
N ASP A 85 9.80 -5.87 16.01
CA ASP A 85 9.44 -6.42 14.71
C ASP A 85 8.03 -6.98 14.72
N ALA A 86 7.69 -7.79 15.73
CA ALA A 86 6.35 -8.34 15.86
C ALA A 86 5.30 -7.22 16.04
N ALA A 87 5.55 -6.22 16.88
CA ALA A 87 4.62 -5.12 17.10
C ALA A 87 4.46 -4.22 15.86
N ALA A 88 5.55 -3.93 15.15
CA ALA A 88 5.56 -3.19 13.90
C ALA A 88 4.81 -3.93 12.80
N ALA A 89 4.99 -5.25 12.68
CA ALA A 89 4.23 -6.09 11.76
C ALA A 89 2.73 -6.02 12.08
N ARG A 90 2.32 -6.19 13.36
CA ARG A 90 0.91 -6.07 13.77
C ARG A 90 0.30 -4.71 13.49
N LEU A 91 1.09 -3.64 13.60
CA LEU A 91 0.63 -2.27 13.34
C LEU A 91 0.51 -2.02 11.84
N SER A 92 1.49 -2.50 11.06
CA SER A 92 1.51 -2.45 9.60
C SER A 92 0.33 -3.20 9.00
N GLU A 93 0.02 -4.40 9.50
CA GLU A 93 -1.16 -5.21 9.12
C GLU A 93 -2.48 -4.41 9.19
N ARG A 94 -2.52 -3.38 10.05
CA ARG A 94 -3.71 -2.54 10.34
C ARG A 94 -3.66 -1.14 9.73
N SER A 95 -2.57 -0.78 9.06
CA SER A 95 -2.33 0.59 8.58
C SER A 95 -2.70 0.81 7.10
N GLY A 96 -3.41 -0.16 6.50
CA GLY A 96 -3.84 -0.12 5.11
C GLY A 96 -2.75 -0.52 4.10
N ARG A 97 -3.13 -0.61 2.83
CA ARG A 97 -2.36 -1.27 1.76
C ARG A 97 -1.00 -0.62 1.42
N SER A 98 -0.86 0.68 1.68
CA SER A 98 0.35 1.47 1.40
C SER A 98 1.45 1.33 2.46
N ALA A 99 1.10 0.87 3.67
CA ALA A 99 2.05 0.71 4.76
C ALA A 99 2.59 -0.72 4.86
N MET A 100 2.10 -1.65 4.03
CA MET A 100 2.46 -3.06 4.11
C MET A 100 3.84 -3.33 3.48
N PRO A 101 4.73 -4.05 4.19
CA PRO A 101 5.99 -4.51 3.62
C PRO A 101 5.73 -5.48 2.47
N ALA A 102 6.78 -5.79 1.72
CA ALA A 102 6.73 -6.86 0.74
C ALA A 102 6.25 -8.15 1.42
N MET A 103 5.29 -8.82 0.81
CA MET A 103 4.67 -10.02 1.37
C MET A 103 4.53 -11.10 0.30
N THR A 104 4.55 -12.35 0.72
CA THR A 104 4.25 -13.50 -0.14
C THR A 104 2.94 -14.11 0.34
N ARG A 105 1.97 -14.23 -0.56
CA ARG A 105 0.63 -14.77 -0.28
C ARG A 105 0.41 -16.09 -1.00
N VAL A 106 -0.41 -16.93 -0.39
CA VAL A 106 -0.84 -18.20 -0.94
C VAL A 106 -2.33 -18.10 -1.28
N PHE A 107 -2.67 -18.40 -2.53
CA PHE A 107 -4.02 -18.38 -3.07
C PHE A 107 -4.46 -19.78 -3.42
N THR A 108 -5.66 -20.14 -2.98
CA THR A 108 -6.25 -21.45 -3.24
C THR A 108 -7.35 -21.31 -4.27
N ILE A 109 -7.22 -22.02 -5.40
CA ILE A 109 -8.14 -21.94 -6.54
C ILE A 109 -8.75 -23.31 -6.82
N PRO A 110 -10.07 -23.43 -7.01
CA PRO A 110 -10.72 -24.68 -7.36
C PRO A 110 -10.31 -25.17 -8.75
N SER A 111 -10.18 -26.49 -8.90
CA SER A 111 -9.99 -27.15 -10.19
C SER A 111 -11.25 -27.91 -10.63
N PRO A 112 -11.39 -28.23 -11.93
CA PRO A 112 -12.50 -29.06 -12.43
C PRO A 112 -12.56 -30.46 -11.82
N THR A 113 -11.44 -30.98 -11.30
CA THR A 113 -11.38 -32.30 -10.64
C THR A 113 -11.86 -32.26 -9.18
N GLY A 114 -12.18 -31.07 -8.65
CA GLY A 114 -12.55 -30.87 -7.25
C GLY A 114 -11.35 -30.76 -6.30
N GLU A 115 -10.12 -30.84 -6.81
CA GLU A 115 -8.90 -30.57 -6.04
C GLU A 115 -8.64 -29.05 -5.95
N GLU A 116 -8.05 -28.62 -4.85
CA GLU A 116 -7.64 -27.24 -4.65
C GLU A 116 -6.19 -27.03 -5.14
N LEU A 117 -5.99 -26.08 -6.05
CA LEU A 117 -4.69 -25.69 -6.58
C LEU A 117 -4.15 -24.50 -5.78
N THR A 118 -2.88 -24.56 -5.40
CA THR A 118 -2.26 -23.57 -4.51
C THR A 118 -1.21 -22.76 -5.26
N LEU A 119 -1.42 -21.45 -5.38
CA LEU A 119 -0.51 -20.51 -6.02
C LEU A 119 0.15 -19.60 -4.99
N THR A 120 1.46 -19.43 -5.10
CA THR A 120 2.24 -18.53 -4.24
C THR A 120 2.65 -17.29 -5.04
N LEU A 121 2.23 -16.10 -4.60
CA LEU A 121 2.54 -14.84 -5.26
C LEU A 121 3.28 -13.89 -4.32
N HIS A 122 4.36 -13.30 -4.80
CA HIS A 122 5.07 -12.22 -4.16
C HIS A 122 4.47 -10.87 -4.57
N GLU A 123 4.24 -10.04 -3.56
CA GLU A 123 3.73 -8.69 -3.67
C GLU A 123 4.69 -7.74 -2.95
N PRO A 124 5.49 -6.96 -3.69
CA PRO A 124 6.39 -5.98 -3.10
C PRO A 124 5.62 -4.88 -2.34
N SER A 125 6.33 -4.10 -1.53
CA SER A 125 5.74 -2.96 -0.82
C SER A 125 5.10 -1.98 -1.81
N LEU A 126 3.95 -1.41 -1.42
CA LEU A 126 3.21 -0.49 -2.27
C LEU A 126 3.87 0.90 -2.22
N THR A 127 4.75 1.18 -3.17
CA THR A 127 5.20 2.54 -3.50
C THR A 127 4.31 3.12 -4.62
N ALA A 128 4.36 4.44 -4.85
CA ALA A 128 3.47 5.13 -5.80
C ALA A 128 3.50 4.54 -7.24
N ASP A 129 4.59 3.88 -7.62
CA ASP A 129 4.79 3.27 -8.94
C ASP A 129 4.39 1.79 -9.05
N ASN A 130 3.95 1.15 -7.96
CA ASN A 130 3.77 -0.32 -7.88
C ASN A 130 2.30 -0.79 -7.82
N LEU A 131 1.33 0.01 -8.32
CA LEU A 131 -0.09 -0.35 -8.32
C LEU A 131 -0.38 -1.71 -9.01
N GLY A 132 0.36 -2.02 -10.08
CA GLY A 132 0.29 -3.30 -10.80
C GLY A 132 0.89 -4.48 -10.03
N MET A 133 1.64 -4.25 -8.93
CA MET A 133 2.32 -5.32 -8.20
C MET A 133 1.49 -5.88 -7.03
N LYS A 134 0.21 -5.51 -6.91
CA LYS A 134 -0.72 -6.02 -5.90
C LYS A 134 -1.82 -6.86 -6.53
N THR A 135 -2.24 -7.91 -5.83
CA THR A 135 -3.38 -8.74 -6.24
C THR A 135 -4.69 -8.09 -5.80
N TRP A 136 -5.62 -7.90 -6.73
CA TRP A 136 -6.91 -7.24 -6.50
C TRP A 136 -8.06 -8.25 -6.41
N VAL A 137 -9.13 -7.91 -5.69
CA VAL A 137 -10.30 -8.80 -5.49
C VAL A 137 -10.86 -9.35 -6.81
N SER A 138 -10.97 -8.50 -7.83
CA SER A 138 -11.44 -8.90 -9.16
C SER A 138 -10.58 -9.99 -9.80
N SER A 139 -9.26 -9.97 -9.58
CA SER A 139 -8.37 -11.04 -10.07
C SER A 139 -8.59 -12.35 -9.33
N TYR A 140 -8.85 -12.30 -8.02
CA TYR A 140 -9.14 -13.48 -7.23
C TYR A 140 -10.49 -14.12 -7.59
N LEU A 141 -11.54 -13.31 -7.67
CA LEU A 141 -12.88 -13.77 -8.08
C LEU A 141 -12.83 -14.39 -9.49
N LEU A 142 -12.09 -13.80 -10.42
CA LEU A 142 -11.95 -14.35 -11.76
C LEU A 142 -11.29 -15.73 -11.68
N SER A 143 -10.18 -15.84 -10.95
CA SER A 143 -9.47 -17.09 -10.75
C SER A 143 -10.36 -18.19 -10.16
N GLN A 144 -11.21 -17.87 -9.18
CA GLN A 144 -12.17 -18.82 -8.61
C GLN A 144 -13.12 -19.38 -9.66
N ARG A 145 -13.57 -18.57 -10.62
CA ARG A 145 -14.57 -18.96 -11.62
C ARG A 145 -13.98 -19.61 -12.88
N LEU A 146 -12.67 -19.51 -13.11
CA LEU A 146 -12.02 -20.02 -14.33
C LEU A 146 -12.31 -21.51 -14.61
N HIS A 147 -12.41 -22.34 -13.56
CA HIS A 147 -12.68 -23.78 -13.71
C HIS A 147 -14.04 -24.08 -14.35
N SER A 148 -15.05 -23.24 -14.09
CA SER A 148 -16.43 -23.41 -14.60
C SER A 148 -16.71 -22.62 -15.88
N LEU A 149 -16.08 -21.45 -16.02
CA LEU A 149 -16.36 -20.49 -17.10
C LEU A 149 -15.94 -21.02 -18.48
N LEU A 150 -14.93 -21.89 -18.53
CA LEU A 150 -14.33 -22.40 -19.76
C LEU A 150 -14.93 -23.72 -20.26
N GLU A 151 -15.79 -24.38 -19.47
CA GLU A 151 -16.44 -25.63 -19.85
C GLU A 151 -17.81 -25.43 -20.51
N SER A 152 -18.47 -24.30 -20.22
CA SER A 152 -19.90 -24.07 -20.49
C SER A 152 -20.18 -23.00 -21.56
N THR A 153 -19.17 -22.55 -22.32
CA THR A 153 -19.33 -21.44 -23.26
C THR A 153 -20.27 -21.81 -24.43
N PRO A 154 -21.37 -21.07 -24.66
CA PRO A 154 -22.29 -21.33 -25.78
C PRO A 154 -21.62 -21.17 -27.15
N GLN A 155 -22.05 -21.99 -28.11
CA GLN A 155 -21.69 -21.79 -29.52
C GLN A 155 -22.41 -20.54 -30.05
N LEU A 156 -21.63 -19.55 -30.52
CA LEU A 156 -22.15 -18.29 -31.08
C LEU A 156 -22.91 -18.47 -32.40
N VAL A 157 -22.72 -19.60 -33.09
CA VAL A 157 -23.38 -19.91 -34.36
C VAL A 157 -23.96 -21.32 -34.29
N PRO A 158 -25.26 -21.52 -34.56
CA PRO A 158 -25.86 -22.85 -34.69
C PRO A 158 -25.21 -23.59 -35.87
N SER A 159 -24.51 -24.69 -35.59
CA SER A 159 -23.83 -25.48 -36.62
C SER A 159 -24.81 -26.36 -37.39
N GLU A 160 -25.64 -25.78 -38.28
CA GLU A 160 -26.55 -26.56 -39.14
C GLU A 160 -25.90 -27.06 -40.44
N THR A 161 -24.71 -26.59 -40.85
CA THR A 161 -24.18 -26.91 -42.19
C THR A 161 -22.70 -27.31 -42.28
N THR A 162 -22.04 -27.58 -41.17
CA THR A 162 -20.71 -28.22 -41.20
C THR A 162 -20.69 -29.36 -40.20
N THR A 163 -20.57 -30.58 -40.71
CA THR A 163 -20.19 -31.76 -39.94
C THR A 163 -19.06 -31.37 -38.98
N PRO A 164 -19.19 -31.58 -37.66
CA PRO A 164 -18.09 -31.36 -36.75
C PRO A 164 -17.07 -32.44 -37.10
N THR A 165 -16.07 -32.08 -37.89
CA THR A 165 -14.82 -32.80 -37.83
C THR A 165 -14.14 -32.26 -36.58
N PRO A 166 -14.00 -33.05 -35.49
CA PRO A 166 -13.18 -32.65 -34.36
C PRO A 166 -11.73 -32.69 -34.84
N LYS A 167 -11.32 -31.63 -35.52
CA LYS A 167 -9.94 -31.35 -35.87
C LYS A 167 -9.64 -29.98 -35.30
N THR A 168 -9.04 -29.96 -34.13
CA THR A 168 -7.64 -29.55 -34.03
C THR A 168 -7.07 -30.01 -32.70
N ASP A 169 -6.03 -30.84 -32.79
CA ASP A 169 -5.05 -31.18 -31.74
C ASP A 169 -4.23 -29.94 -31.31
N ARG A 170 -4.83 -28.74 -31.37
CA ARG A 170 -4.15 -27.45 -31.19
C ARG A 170 -4.44 -26.97 -29.78
N THR A 171 -3.36 -26.73 -29.04
CA THR A 171 -3.39 -26.10 -27.73
C THR A 171 -4.04 -24.71 -27.80
N LEU A 172 -4.96 -24.45 -26.88
CA LEU A 172 -5.62 -23.15 -26.74
C LEU A 172 -4.57 -22.08 -26.42
N ARG A 173 -4.56 -20.95 -27.14
CA ARG A 173 -3.62 -19.84 -26.87
C ARG A 173 -4.32 -18.70 -26.17
N ALA A 174 -3.88 -18.38 -24.96
CA ALA A 174 -4.41 -17.31 -24.15
C ALA A 174 -3.41 -16.16 -23.97
N LEU A 175 -3.94 -14.95 -23.81
CA LEU A 175 -3.20 -13.74 -23.46
C LEU A 175 -3.88 -13.11 -22.25
N GLU A 176 -3.09 -12.75 -21.23
CA GLU A 176 -3.57 -11.90 -20.14
C GLU A 176 -3.02 -10.49 -20.33
N LEU A 177 -3.93 -9.51 -20.38
CA LEU A 177 -3.60 -8.08 -20.46
C LEU A 177 -3.66 -7.46 -19.07
N GLY A 178 -2.57 -6.84 -18.62
CA GLY A 178 -2.50 -6.21 -17.31
C GLY A 178 -2.49 -7.25 -16.20
N ALA A 179 -1.61 -8.24 -16.32
CA ALA A 179 -1.58 -9.41 -15.45
C ALA A 179 -1.22 -9.08 -14.00
N GLY A 180 -0.55 -7.96 -13.76
CA GLY A 180 -0.11 -7.53 -12.44
C GLY A 180 0.76 -8.58 -11.75
N THR A 181 0.23 -9.21 -10.69
CA THR A 181 0.90 -10.31 -9.98
C THR A 181 0.85 -11.63 -10.72
N GLY A 182 -0.02 -11.78 -11.71
CA GLY A 182 -0.20 -12.97 -12.54
C GLY A 182 -1.24 -13.97 -12.01
N LEU A 183 -2.04 -13.60 -11.00
CA LEU A 183 -2.96 -14.54 -10.36
C LEU A 183 -3.90 -15.21 -11.37
N VAL A 184 -4.55 -14.45 -12.25
CA VAL A 184 -5.55 -15.00 -13.18
C VAL A 184 -4.90 -15.96 -14.17
N GLY A 185 -3.85 -15.53 -14.86
CA GLY A 185 -3.23 -16.34 -15.89
C GLY A 185 -2.48 -17.55 -15.37
N LEU A 186 -1.86 -17.47 -14.18
CA LEU A 186 -1.28 -18.63 -13.51
C LEU A 186 -2.37 -19.63 -13.06
N SER A 187 -3.51 -19.13 -12.59
CA SER A 187 -4.68 -19.97 -12.26
C SER A 187 -5.20 -20.68 -13.52
N PHE A 188 -5.36 -19.94 -14.62
CA PHE A 188 -5.76 -20.48 -15.92
C PHE A 188 -4.79 -21.57 -16.38
N ALA A 189 -3.48 -21.31 -16.31
CA ALA A 189 -2.45 -22.24 -16.70
C ALA A 189 -2.52 -23.54 -15.91
N ALA A 190 -2.62 -23.45 -14.58
CA ALA A 190 -2.72 -24.62 -13.71
C ALA A 190 -4.01 -25.43 -13.93
N ILE A 191 -5.15 -24.75 -14.17
CA ILE A 191 -6.43 -25.41 -14.45
C ILE A 191 -6.41 -26.13 -15.82
N ARG A 192 -5.87 -25.49 -16.85
CA ARG A 192 -5.91 -26.02 -18.23
C ARG A 192 -4.77 -26.99 -18.53
N GLY A 193 -3.66 -26.88 -17.81
CA GLY A 193 -2.48 -27.70 -18.00
C GLY A 193 -2.03 -27.75 -19.46
N GLN A 194 -1.70 -28.95 -19.95
CA GLN A 194 -1.25 -29.18 -21.34
C GLN A 194 -2.26 -28.77 -22.43
N SER A 195 -3.53 -28.52 -22.10
CA SER A 195 -4.55 -28.16 -23.10
C SER A 195 -4.48 -26.70 -23.55
N ALA A 196 -3.70 -25.86 -22.85
CA ALA A 196 -3.56 -24.45 -23.16
C ALA A 196 -2.13 -23.92 -22.90
N SER A 197 -1.83 -22.81 -23.55
CA SER A 197 -0.67 -21.97 -23.29
C SER A 197 -1.13 -20.55 -23.00
N ILE A 198 -0.45 -19.83 -22.12
CA ILE A 198 -0.77 -18.45 -21.79
C ILE A 198 0.45 -17.54 -21.83
N HIS A 199 0.27 -16.34 -22.38
CA HIS A 199 1.22 -15.25 -22.32
C HIS A 199 0.71 -14.18 -21.35
N LEU A 200 1.45 -13.91 -20.28
CA LEU A 200 1.11 -12.93 -19.25
C LEU A 200 1.81 -11.61 -19.57
N THR A 201 1.05 -10.52 -19.70
CA THR A 201 1.61 -9.24 -20.13
C THR A 201 1.29 -8.08 -19.22
N ASP A 202 2.26 -7.19 -19.05
CA ASP A 202 2.13 -5.94 -18.31
C ASP A 202 3.20 -4.93 -18.75
N LEU A 203 3.31 -3.79 -18.05
CA LEU A 203 4.31 -2.75 -18.28
C LEU A 203 5.73 -3.20 -17.87
N PRO A 204 6.79 -2.56 -18.41
CA PRO A 204 8.19 -2.95 -18.15
C PRO A 204 8.55 -3.09 -16.68
N ASP A 205 8.00 -2.24 -15.82
CA ASP A 205 8.31 -2.23 -14.39
C ASP A 205 7.64 -3.40 -13.63
N ILE A 206 6.54 -3.94 -14.15
CA ILE A 206 5.75 -5.02 -13.52
C ILE A 206 6.24 -6.41 -13.95
N VAL A 207 6.67 -6.54 -15.21
CA VAL A 207 7.08 -7.83 -15.80
C VAL A 207 8.17 -8.58 -15.00
N PRO A 208 9.17 -7.93 -14.36
CA PRO A 208 10.12 -8.63 -13.52
C PRO A 208 9.47 -9.37 -12.33
N ASN A 209 8.51 -8.73 -11.65
CA ASN A 209 7.79 -9.37 -10.54
C ASN A 209 6.83 -10.45 -11.03
N LEU A 210 6.18 -10.22 -12.17
CA LEU A 210 5.33 -11.22 -12.84
C LEU A 210 6.12 -12.49 -13.21
N ALA A 211 7.32 -12.33 -13.76
CA ALA A 211 8.23 -13.44 -14.06
C ALA A 211 8.70 -14.15 -12.79
N HIS A 212 9.00 -13.41 -11.72
CA HIS A 212 9.32 -13.97 -10.41
C HIS A 212 8.17 -14.83 -9.86
N ASN A 213 6.92 -14.33 -9.94
CA ASN A 213 5.73 -15.08 -9.51
C ASN A 213 5.48 -16.33 -10.34
N ALA A 214 5.70 -16.29 -11.65
CA ALA A 214 5.64 -17.49 -12.48
C ALA A 214 6.70 -18.53 -12.03
N ALA A 215 7.91 -18.09 -11.70
CA ALA A 215 8.98 -18.96 -11.21
C ALA A 215 8.69 -19.57 -9.83
N LEU A 216 8.03 -18.83 -8.93
CA LEU A 216 7.60 -19.36 -7.62
C LEU A 216 6.62 -20.54 -7.74
N ASN A 217 5.92 -20.66 -8.86
CA ASN A 217 4.91 -21.70 -9.10
C ASN A 217 5.37 -22.79 -10.09
N VAL A 218 6.67 -22.88 -10.39
CA VAL A 218 7.21 -23.79 -11.41
C VAL A 218 6.85 -25.27 -11.16
N GLU A 219 6.80 -25.70 -9.89
CA GLU A 219 6.44 -27.08 -9.54
C GLU A 219 4.99 -27.39 -9.94
N LEU A 220 4.04 -26.53 -9.55
CA LEU A 220 2.64 -26.66 -9.93
C LEU A 220 2.45 -26.64 -11.45
N LEU A 221 3.10 -25.71 -12.14
CA LEU A 221 3.03 -25.58 -13.59
C LEU A 221 3.61 -26.80 -14.30
N THR A 222 4.69 -27.39 -13.76
CA THR A 222 5.29 -28.62 -14.31
C THR A 222 4.37 -29.82 -14.10
N ASN A 223 3.78 -29.96 -12.91
CA ASN A 223 2.88 -31.07 -12.57
C ASN A 223 1.61 -31.06 -13.44
N THR A 224 1.14 -29.88 -13.81
CA THR A 224 -0.02 -29.69 -14.70
C THR A 224 0.36 -29.68 -16.18
N ALA A 225 1.66 -29.76 -16.51
CA ALA A 225 2.19 -29.60 -17.87
C ALA A 225 1.73 -28.28 -18.55
N ALA A 226 1.57 -27.23 -17.76
CA ALA A 226 1.13 -25.91 -18.22
C ALA A 226 2.26 -25.15 -18.93
N THR A 227 1.92 -24.40 -19.97
CA THR A 227 2.87 -23.53 -20.68
C THR A 227 2.58 -22.07 -20.39
N VAL A 228 3.50 -21.41 -19.67
CA VAL A 228 3.39 -19.99 -19.28
C VAL A 228 4.60 -19.22 -19.79
N THR A 229 4.35 -18.03 -20.33
CA THR A 229 5.39 -17.07 -20.71
C THR A 229 5.00 -15.68 -20.22
N THR A 230 5.98 -14.81 -19.96
CA THR A 230 5.75 -13.43 -19.54
C THR A 230 6.37 -12.45 -20.55
N GLY A 231 5.81 -11.25 -20.70
CA GLY A 231 6.29 -10.27 -21.66
C GLY A 231 5.76 -8.87 -21.43
N VAL A 232 6.40 -7.88 -22.07
CA VAL A 232 5.96 -6.48 -22.03
C VAL A 232 4.90 -6.25 -23.10
N LEU A 233 3.78 -5.64 -22.73
CA LEU A 233 2.76 -5.17 -23.67
C LEU A 233 2.15 -3.87 -23.16
N ASP A 234 2.49 -2.75 -23.81
CA ASP A 234 1.94 -1.42 -23.53
C ASP A 234 0.75 -1.14 -24.46
N TRP A 235 -0.44 -1.00 -23.88
CA TRP A 235 -1.68 -0.79 -24.64
C TRP A 235 -1.72 0.55 -25.39
N SER A 236 -0.90 1.52 -24.98
CA SER A 236 -0.82 2.82 -25.65
C SER A 236 -0.06 2.76 -26.98
N VAL A 237 0.61 1.64 -27.27
CA VAL A 237 1.47 1.46 -28.45
C VAL A 237 0.91 0.37 -29.34
N ALA A 238 0.47 0.75 -30.55
CA ALA A 238 0.02 -0.22 -31.55
C ALA A 238 1.19 -1.10 -32.04
N PRO A 239 0.98 -2.44 -32.19
CA PRO A 239 2.03 -3.35 -32.64
C PRO A 239 2.45 -3.03 -34.09
N LYS A 240 3.75 -3.09 -34.34
CA LYS A 240 4.36 -2.87 -35.67
C LYS A 240 5.45 -3.92 -35.92
N PRO A 241 5.28 -4.85 -36.90
CA PRO A 241 4.08 -5.04 -37.72
C PRO A 241 2.85 -5.48 -36.90
N LEU A 242 1.66 -5.42 -37.49
CA LEU A 242 0.46 -6.02 -36.89
C LEU A 242 0.65 -7.54 -36.76
N PRO A 243 0.13 -8.18 -35.71
CA PRO A 243 0.28 -9.61 -35.49
C PRO A 243 -0.37 -10.41 -36.62
N THR A 244 0.30 -11.48 -37.06
CA THR A 244 -0.28 -12.43 -38.01
C THR A 244 -1.36 -13.29 -37.35
N GLN A 245 -2.13 -14.03 -38.15
CA GLN A 245 -3.18 -14.92 -37.63
C GLN A 245 -2.60 -16.00 -36.69
N GLU A 246 -1.36 -16.43 -36.94
CA GLU A 246 -0.62 -17.39 -36.10
C GLU A 246 -0.07 -16.76 -34.82
N GLU A 247 -0.02 -15.43 -34.70
CA GLU A 247 0.44 -14.71 -33.52
C GLU A 247 -0.73 -14.32 -32.60
N GLN A 248 -1.96 -14.29 -33.14
CA GLN A 248 -3.19 -13.99 -32.41
C GLN A 248 -3.60 -15.09 -31.42
N TYR A 249 -4.40 -14.68 -30.43
CA TYR A 249 -4.84 -15.50 -29.30
C TYR A 249 -6.32 -15.87 -29.42
N ASP A 250 -6.65 -17.05 -28.94
CA ASP A 250 -8.02 -17.58 -28.91
C ASP A 250 -8.80 -17.06 -27.69
N LEU A 251 -8.10 -16.71 -26.62
CA LEU A 251 -8.67 -16.20 -25.39
C LEU A 251 -7.87 -15.00 -24.90
N ILE A 252 -8.56 -13.90 -24.59
CA ILE A 252 -7.96 -12.77 -23.87
C ILE A 252 -8.60 -12.64 -22.49
N LEU A 253 -7.77 -12.57 -21.46
CA LEU A 253 -8.16 -12.36 -20.07
C LEU A 253 -7.73 -10.95 -19.62
N ALA A 254 -8.56 -10.29 -18.82
CA ALA A 254 -8.17 -9.05 -18.13
C ALA A 254 -8.96 -8.88 -16.82
N ALA A 255 -8.28 -8.56 -15.73
CA ALA A 255 -8.90 -8.30 -14.44
C ALA A 255 -8.55 -6.90 -13.93
N ASP A 256 -9.57 -6.16 -13.50
CA ASP A 256 -9.49 -4.75 -13.07
C ASP A 256 -8.73 -3.81 -14.05
N PRO A 257 -9.00 -3.82 -15.37
CA PRO A 257 -8.17 -3.08 -16.32
C PRO A 257 -8.54 -1.58 -16.44
N LEU A 258 -9.63 -1.11 -15.83
CA LEU A 258 -10.22 0.21 -16.09
C LEU A 258 -10.15 1.15 -14.87
N TYR A 259 -9.09 1.95 -14.81
CA TYR A 259 -8.88 2.96 -13.75
C TYR A 259 -8.38 4.31 -14.30
N SER A 260 -8.40 4.49 -15.62
CA SER A 260 -8.05 5.74 -16.29
C SER A 260 -8.97 5.98 -17.48
N PRO A 261 -9.31 7.25 -17.80
CA PRO A 261 -10.15 7.59 -18.95
C PRO A 261 -9.64 7.09 -20.30
N LYS A 262 -8.33 6.80 -20.44
CA LYS A 262 -7.75 6.31 -21.69
C LYS A 262 -7.88 4.80 -21.89
N HIS A 263 -8.11 4.06 -20.81
CA HIS A 263 -8.08 2.59 -20.81
C HIS A 263 -9.14 1.94 -21.69
N PRO A 264 -10.40 2.40 -21.73
CA PRO A 264 -11.40 1.81 -22.62
C PRO A 264 -10.96 1.78 -24.08
N LYS A 265 -10.36 2.87 -24.56
CA LYS A 265 -9.84 2.95 -25.93
C LYS A 265 -8.66 2.01 -26.14
N TRP A 266 -7.60 2.15 -25.35
CA TRP A 266 -6.35 1.41 -25.53
C TRP A 266 -6.53 -0.11 -25.37
N LEU A 267 -7.35 -0.53 -24.39
CA LEU A 267 -7.64 -1.93 -24.16
C LEU A 267 -8.39 -2.56 -25.34
N VAL A 268 -9.43 -1.89 -25.85
CA VAL A 268 -10.20 -2.43 -26.98
C VAL A 268 -9.39 -2.44 -28.28
N GLU A 269 -8.56 -1.42 -28.53
CA GLU A 269 -7.63 -1.43 -29.67
C GLU A 269 -6.64 -2.61 -29.56
N THR A 270 -6.06 -2.82 -28.38
CA THR A 270 -5.17 -3.95 -28.10
C THR A 270 -5.86 -5.29 -28.32
N ILE A 271 -7.07 -5.48 -27.79
CA ILE A 271 -7.89 -6.66 -28.04
C ILE A 271 -8.12 -6.85 -29.54
N GLY A 272 -8.43 -5.78 -30.28
CA GLY A 272 -8.66 -5.83 -31.72
C GLY A 272 -7.46 -6.28 -32.55
N TYR A 273 -6.23 -6.00 -32.08
CA TYR A 273 -5.01 -6.49 -32.72
C TYR A 273 -4.75 -7.96 -32.41
N TRP A 274 -4.87 -8.35 -31.14
CA TRP A 274 -4.37 -9.63 -30.65
C TRP A 274 -5.40 -10.77 -30.61
N LEU A 275 -6.70 -10.46 -30.64
CA LEU A 275 -7.76 -11.49 -30.65
C LEU A 275 -7.90 -12.12 -32.03
N SER A 276 -7.92 -13.44 -32.09
CA SER A 276 -8.14 -14.17 -33.34
C SER A 276 -9.58 -13.97 -33.84
N ARG A 277 -9.78 -14.14 -35.15
CA ARG A 277 -11.13 -14.07 -35.77
C ARG A 277 -11.84 -15.43 -35.79
N GLY A 278 -11.43 -16.36 -34.94
CA GLY A 278 -12.05 -17.67 -34.83
C GLY A 278 -13.44 -17.60 -34.19
N LEU A 279 -14.35 -18.51 -34.58
CA LEU A 279 -15.72 -18.58 -34.02
C LEU A 279 -15.74 -18.84 -32.50
N ASN A 280 -14.65 -19.43 -31.98
CA ASN A 280 -14.46 -19.72 -30.57
C ASN A 280 -13.57 -18.68 -29.86
N ALA A 281 -13.18 -17.59 -30.52
CA ALA A 281 -12.38 -16.54 -29.89
C ALA A 281 -13.20 -15.82 -28.81
N ARG A 282 -12.63 -15.60 -27.63
CA ARG A 282 -13.34 -15.00 -26.48
C ARG A 282 -12.48 -13.98 -25.76
N VAL A 283 -13.16 -13.01 -25.16
CA VAL A 283 -12.57 -12.08 -24.19
C VAL A 283 -13.32 -12.28 -22.88
N VAL A 284 -12.59 -12.46 -21.78
CA VAL A 284 -13.15 -12.58 -20.44
C VAL A 284 -12.56 -11.46 -19.61
N THR A 285 -13.45 -10.58 -19.13
CA THR A 285 -13.06 -9.45 -18.29
C THR A 285 -13.79 -9.50 -16.97
N GLU A 286 -13.09 -9.13 -15.90
CA GLU A 286 -13.70 -8.82 -14.61
C GLU A 286 -13.24 -7.45 -14.14
N MET A 287 -14.18 -6.63 -13.66
CA MET A 287 -13.87 -5.27 -13.22
C MET A 287 -14.73 -4.87 -12.01
N PRO A 288 -14.18 -4.11 -11.06
CA PRO A 288 -14.94 -3.60 -9.94
C PRO A 288 -15.92 -2.53 -10.42
N LEU A 289 -17.15 -2.59 -9.93
CA LEU A 289 -18.15 -1.54 -10.10
C LEU A 289 -17.88 -0.44 -9.07
N ARG A 290 -17.13 0.58 -9.50
CA ARG A 290 -16.89 1.79 -8.71
C ARG A 290 -17.58 2.96 -9.40
N ASP A 291 -18.33 3.76 -8.64
CA ASP A 291 -19.10 4.90 -9.19
C ASP A 291 -18.24 5.84 -10.05
N ALA A 292 -17.00 6.09 -9.63
CA ALA A 292 -16.05 6.93 -10.34
C ALA A 292 -15.64 6.42 -11.73
N TYR A 293 -15.74 5.11 -11.98
CA TYR A 293 -15.28 4.47 -13.23
C TYR A 293 -16.42 3.89 -14.09
N LEU A 294 -17.68 4.05 -13.69
CA LEU A 294 -18.83 3.60 -14.47
C LEU A 294 -18.85 4.14 -15.91
N PRO A 295 -18.48 5.42 -16.19
CA PRO A 295 -18.40 5.92 -17.57
C PRO A 295 -17.40 5.13 -18.43
N GLN A 296 -16.26 4.73 -17.86
CA GLN A 296 -15.23 3.97 -18.55
C GLN A 296 -15.71 2.53 -18.86
N VAL A 297 -16.46 1.91 -17.95
CA VAL A 297 -17.10 0.60 -18.19
C VAL A 297 -18.10 0.68 -19.35
N GLN A 298 -18.91 1.74 -19.40
CA GLN A 298 -19.87 1.96 -20.48
C GLN A 298 -19.17 2.16 -21.82
N GLU A 299 -18.16 3.02 -21.86
CA GLU A 299 -17.36 3.25 -23.07
C GLU A 299 -16.67 1.97 -23.55
N PHE A 300 -16.12 1.16 -22.65
CA PHE A 300 -15.52 -0.13 -22.97
C PHE A 300 -16.52 -1.06 -23.68
N ARG A 301 -17.76 -1.16 -23.16
CA ARG A 301 -18.82 -1.99 -23.77
C ARG A 301 -19.19 -1.52 -25.17
N GLU A 302 -19.38 -0.21 -25.34
CA GLU A 302 -19.72 0.37 -26.64
C GLU A 302 -18.63 0.08 -27.69
N ARG A 303 -17.36 0.27 -27.30
CA ARG A 303 -16.21 0.01 -28.17
C ARG A 303 -16.05 -1.48 -28.51
N MET A 304 -16.28 -2.38 -27.55
CA MET A 304 -16.27 -3.83 -27.81
C MET A 304 -17.37 -4.23 -28.81
N GLY A 305 -18.56 -3.62 -28.69
CA GLY A 305 -19.64 -3.79 -29.67
C GLY A 305 -19.26 -3.29 -31.07
N GLN A 306 -18.61 -2.12 -31.16
CA GLN A 306 -18.09 -1.58 -32.42
C GLN A 306 -16.99 -2.44 -33.05
N LEU A 307 -16.22 -3.17 -32.23
CA LEU A 307 -15.22 -4.15 -32.68
C LEU A 307 -15.85 -5.43 -33.26
N GLY A 308 -17.16 -5.62 -33.06
CA GLY A 308 -17.92 -6.79 -33.49
C GLY A 308 -17.99 -7.92 -32.46
N LEU A 309 -17.72 -7.62 -31.18
CA LEU A 309 -17.88 -8.58 -30.08
C LEU A 309 -19.24 -8.38 -29.40
N GLU A 310 -19.85 -9.47 -28.99
CA GLU A 310 -21.13 -9.49 -28.29
C GLU A 310 -20.95 -10.09 -26.89
N ALA A 311 -21.59 -9.50 -25.88
CA ALA A 311 -21.61 -10.06 -24.54
C ALA A 311 -22.50 -11.30 -24.53
N VAL A 312 -21.88 -12.48 -24.41
CA VAL A 312 -22.61 -13.75 -24.40
C VAL A 312 -23.25 -14.02 -23.04
N TYR A 313 -22.73 -13.38 -21.99
CA TYR A 313 -23.01 -13.75 -20.61
C TYR A 313 -22.56 -12.63 -19.67
N GLU A 314 -23.35 -12.27 -18.67
CA GLU A 314 -23.07 -11.13 -17.79
C GLU A 314 -23.61 -11.43 -16.40
N GLY A 315 -22.97 -10.88 -15.38
CA GLY A 315 -23.45 -10.93 -14.00
C GLY A 315 -22.59 -10.13 -13.06
N GLU A 316 -22.87 -10.30 -11.78
CA GLU A 316 -22.22 -9.53 -10.74
C GLU A 316 -21.94 -10.41 -9.55
N GLU A 317 -20.78 -10.22 -8.95
CA GLU A 317 -20.36 -10.93 -7.75
C GLU A 317 -19.83 -9.93 -6.74
N VAL A 318 -20.04 -10.21 -5.45
CA VAL A 318 -19.43 -9.42 -4.39
C VAL A 318 -18.28 -10.23 -3.83
N GLY A 319 -17.06 -9.77 -4.10
CA GLY A 319 -15.88 -10.25 -3.40
C GLY A 319 -15.62 -9.39 -2.18
N TYR A 320 -14.90 -9.95 -1.22
CA TYR A 320 -14.46 -9.23 -0.05
C TYR A 320 -12.96 -9.03 -0.16
N ASP A 321 -12.54 -7.78 -0.10
CA ASP A 321 -11.12 -7.45 -0.01
C ASP A 321 -10.60 -7.82 1.39
N ASP A 322 -9.31 -8.10 1.47
CA ASP A 322 -8.62 -8.39 2.72
C ASP A 322 -8.51 -7.13 3.62
N TRP A 323 -9.00 -5.98 3.14
CA TRP A 323 -8.94 -4.69 3.83
C TRP A 323 -10.25 -4.36 4.52
N GLU A 324 -10.14 -3.81 5.71
CA GLU A 324 -11.29 -3.40 6.50
C GLU A 324 -11.89 -2.09 5.96
N SER A 325 -13.22 -2.01 5.87
CA SER A 325 -13.96 -0.75 5.84
C SER A 325 -13.71 0.03 7.14
N ALA A 326 -14.10 1.31 7.17
CA ALA A 326 -13.87 2.20 8.32
C ALA A 326 -14.45 1.69 9.67
N ASP A 327 -15.28 0.65 9.63
CA ASP A 327 -15.92 -0.03 10.76
C ASP A 327 -15.28 -1.39 11.13
N GLY A 328 -14.20 -1.81 10.48
CA GLY A 328 -13.52 -3.09 10.76
C GLY A 328 -14.09 -4.30 10.00
N GLY A 329 -15.08 -4.12 9.13
CA GLY A 329 -15.65 -5.18 8.28
C GLY A 329 -14.85 -5.39 6.99
N ALA A 330 -14.88 -6.57 6.36
CA ALA A 330 -14.18 -6.76 5.07
C ALA A 330 -14.83 -5.90 3.96
N LEU A 331 -14.02 -5.17 3.17
CA LEU A 331 -14.53 -4.27 2.12
C LEU A 331 -15.19 -5.07 0.99
N ALA A 332 -16.52 -4.98 0.91
CA ALA A 332 -17.28 -5.58 -0.18
C ALA A 332 -17.01 -4.85 -1.50
N VAL A 333 -16.47 -5.55 -2.48
CA VAL A 333 -16.24 -5.06 -3.85
C VAL A 333 -17.20 -5.79 -4.78
N ARG A 334 -18.23 -5.08 -5.23
CA ARG A 334 -19.13 -5.56 -6.29
C ARG A 334 -18.35 -5.53 -7.60
N CYS A 335 -18.10 -6.70 -8.18
CA CYS A 335 -17.46 -6.86 -9.46
C CYS A 335 -18.52 -7.18 -10.51
N TRP A 336 -18.42 -6.53 -11.66
CA TRP A 336 -19.11 -7.00 -12.84
C TRP A 336 -18.26 -8.11 -13.46
N CYS A 337 -18.91 -9.23 -13.68
CA CYS A 337 -18.34 -10.37 -14.32
C CYS A 337 -19.27 -10.88 -15.40
N HIS A 338 -18.83 -11.95 -16.00
CA HIS A 338 -19.62 -12.80 -16.84
C HIS A 338 -20.19 -13.86 -15.81
N GLN A 339 -21.53 -14.07 -15.66
CA GLN A 339 -22.16 -15.09 -14.76
C GLN A 339 -23.23 -16.03 -15.39
N ASN A 340 -23.33 -17.29 -14.89
CA ASN A 340 -24.09 -18.42 -15.47
C ASN A 340 -25.53 -18.42 -14.99
N PRO A 341 -26.53 -18.40 -15.90
CA PRO A 341 -27.94 -18.44 -15.51
C PRO A 341 -28.36 -19.70 -14.74
N GLN A 342 -27.54 -20.76 -14.71
CA GLN A 342 -27.91 -22.05 -14.10
C GLN A 342 -27.60 -22.17 -12.59
N ILE A 343 -27.05 -21.14 -11.93
CA ILE A 343 -26.80 -21.15 -10.48
C ILE A 343 -27.74 -20.12 -9.81
N GLU A 344 -29.01 -20.50 -9.64
CA GLU A 344 -29.92 -19.79 -8.73
C GLU A 344 -29.54 -20.11 -7.27
N THR A 345 -28.93 -19.16 -6.56
CA THR A 345 -28.87 -19.22 -5.10
C THR A 345 -30.22 -18.77 -4.53
N ASN A 346 -30.95 -19.73 -3.95
CA ASN A 346 -32.26 -19.57 -3.34
C ASN A 346 -32.23 -18.63 -2.10
N PRO A 347 -33.16 -17.68 -1.91
CA PRO A 347 -33.19 -16.81 -0.74
C PRO A 347 -34.01 -17.43 0.41
N LYS A 348 -33.53 -17.23 1.66
CA LYS A 348 -34.02 -17.73 2.98
C LYS A 348 -33.28 -19.00 3.42
N THR A 349 -32.67 -19.08 4.61
CA THR A 349 -33.40 -19.22 5.89
C THR A 349 -32.44 -19.04 7.09
N LEU A 350 -33.01 -18.52 8.18
CA LEU A 350 -32.47 -18.35 9.53
C LEU A 350 -32.04 -19.66 10.24
N ILE A 351 -31.00 -19.53 11.08
CA ILE A 351 -30.81 -19.95 12.50
C ILE A 351 -31.41 -21.30 13.03
N SER A 352 -30.51 -22.06 13.69
CA SER A 352 -30.67 -23.03 14.82
C SER A 352 -31.23 -24.45 14.58
N HIS A 353 -30.41 -25.49 14.80
CA HIS A 353 -30.34 -26.27 16.06
C HIS A 353 -29.37 -27.48 15.97
N ILE A 354 -28.96 -27.92 17.15
CA ILE A 354 -27.83 -28.77 17.58
C ILE A 354 -28.24 -30.27 17.74
N ASN A 355 -27.38 -31.25 17.39
CA ASN A 355 -26.83 -32.32 18.28
C ASN A 355 -26.19 -33.58 17.58
N ILE A 356 -24.96 -33.91 18.03
CA ILE A 356 -24.39 -35.20 18.53
C ILE A 356 -23.93 -36.34 17.55
N TYR A 357 -22.59 -36.40 17.35
CA TYR A 357 -21.57 -37.49 17.50
C TYR A 357 -21.75 -38.93 16.93
N PRO A 358 -20.68 -39.79 16.84
CA PRO A 358 -19.20 -39.55 16.80
C PRO A 358 -18.38 -40.44 15.79
N ASN A 359 -17.09 -40.11 15.63
CA ASN A 359 -15.90 -40.97 15.88
C ASN A 359 -14.87 -41.28 14.75
N SER A 360 -13.60 -41.35 15.20
CA SER A 360 -12.33 -41.92 14.67
C SER A 360 -11.37 -40.97 13.92
N GLN A 361 -10.27 -40.47 14.55
CA GLN A 361 -8.91 -41.05 14.77
C GLN A 361 -8.16 -41.37 13.45
N GLN A 362 -6.89 -40.99 13.14
CA GLN A 362 -5.68 -40.55 13.86
C GLN A 362 -4.60 -40.02 12.84
N PRO A 363 -3.39 -39.52 13.27
CA PRO A 363 -2.50 -38.59 12.54
C PRO A 363 -1.14 -39.15 12.03
N THR A 364 -0.41 -38.40 11.18
CA THR A 364 1.06 -38.56 10.93
C THR A 364 1.71 -37.21 10.56
N LYS A 365 2.51 -36.58 11.43
CA LYS A 365 4.00 -36.60 11.58
C LYS A 365 4.82 -35.78 10.55
N MET A 366 5.50 -34.76 11.09
CA MET A 366 6.62 -33.97 10.53
C MET A 366 7.79 -34.82 10.00
N VAL A 367 8.49 -34.30 8.98
CA VAL A 367 9.91 -34.60 8.73
C VAL A 367 10.66 -33.30 8.43
N ILE A 368 11.69 -33.04 9.24
CA ILE A 368 12.73 -32.02 9.08
C ILE A 368 13.83 -32.61 8.18
N GLY A 369 14.30 -31.84 7.20
CA GLY A 369 15.46 -32.16 6.38
C GLY A 369 16.38 -30.96 6.19
N LEU A 370 17.47 -30.93 6.95
CA LEU A 370 18.64 -30.06 6.77
C LEU A 370 19.61 -30.74 5.79
N LEU A 371 20.26 -30.00 4.88
CA LEU A 371 21.74 -30.00 4.66
C LEU A 371 22.19 -29.34 3.33
N THR A 372 23.04 -28.32 3.50
CA THR A 372 24.31 -27.99 2.80
C THR A 372 24.41 -27.85 1.29
N ILE A 373 24.91 -26.68 0.84
CA ILE A 373 25.93 -26.58 -0.21
C ILE A 373 27.00 -25.56 0.21
N ALA A 374 28.27 -25.98 0.11
CA ALA A 374 29.46 -25.16 0.28
C ALA A 374 30.04 -24.70 -1.07
N ALA A 375 30.38 -23.40 -1.12
CA ALA A 375 31.49 -22.73 -1.81
C ALA A 375 31.76 -22.89 -3.33
N ILE A 376 31.74 -21.76 -4.07
CA ILE A 376 32.78 -21.33 -5.05
C ILE A 376 32.96 -19.79 -4.98
N PRO A 377 34.18 -19.21 -5.13
CA PRO A 377 34.55 -17.88 -4.62
C PRO A 377 34.88 -16.78 -5.67
N THR A 378 34.89 -15.52 -5.20
CA THR A 378 35.83 -14.41 -5.57
C THR A 378 35.78 -13.73 -6.96
N VAL A 379 34.62 -13.21 -7.39
CA VAL A 379 34.56 -12.05 -8.35
C VAL A 379 33.45 -11.04 -7.99
N THR A 380 32.45 -11.45 -7.21
CA THR A 380 31.29 -10.62 -6.82
C THR A 380 31.56 -9.55 -5.75
N GLY A 381 32.69 -9.59 -5.05
CA GLY A 381 32.95 -8.74 -3.87
C GLY A 381 33.05 -7.24 -4.14
N VAL A 382 33.46 -6.82 -5.34
CA VAL A 382 33.62 -5.38 -5.65
C VAL A 382 32.33 -4.78 -6.23
N ALA A 383 31.60 -5.53 -7.07
CA ALA A 383 30.33 -5.07 -7.65
C ALA A 383 29.15 -5.14 -6.67
N LEU A 384 29.07 -6.20 -5.85
CA LEU A 384 28.16 -6.24 -4.70
C LEU A 384 28.63 -5.27 -3.62
N GLY A 385 29.93 -5.03 -3.44
CA GLY A 385 30.42 -3.99 -2.54
C GLY A 385 29.87 -2.60 -2.90
N VAL A 386 29.91 -2.22 -4.18
CA VAL A 386 29.35 -0.94 -4.65
C VAL A 386 27.82 -0.95 -4.64
N SER A 387 27.15 -2.06 -4.97
CA SER A 387 25.69 -2.16 -4.93
C SER A 387 25.14 -2.20 -3.50
N GLU A 388 25.77 -2.91 -2.58
CA GLU A 388 25.42 -2.97 -1.16
C GLU A 388 25.83 -1.69 -0.46
N GLN A 389 26.93 -1.04 -0.86
CA GLN A 389 27.27 0.30 -0.39
C GLN A 389 26.28 1.35 -0.92
N ARG A 390 25.81 1.24 -2.18
CA ARG A 390 24.72 2.09 -2.71
C ARG A 390 23.41 1.84 -1.98
N LYS A 391 22.98 0.59 -1.84
CA LYS A 391 21.77 0.22 -1.08
C LYS A 391 21.88 0.59 0.41
N ALA A 392 23.05 0.45 1.03
CA ALA A 392 23.29 0.87 2.40
C ALA A 392 23.36 2.40 2.53
N ASN A 393 23.86 3.10 1.52
CA ASN A 393 23.82 4.56 1.47
C ASN A 393 22.40 5.07 1.23
N GLU A 394 21.62 4.41 0.37
CA GLU A 394 20.19 4.67 0.16
C GLU A 394 19.41 4.40 1.44
N ARG A 395 19.58 3.25 2.08
CA ARG A 395 18.98 2.95 3.40
C ARG A 395 19.38 3.95 4.47
N LYS A 396 20.65 4.33 4.56
CA LYS A 396 21.11 5.36 5.49
C LYS A 396 20.54 6.73 5.15
N ASN A 397 20.35 7.04 3.87
CA ASN A 397 19.74 8.28 3.42
C ASN A 397 18.25 8.28 3.81
N ASP A 398 17.53 7.19 3.54
CA ASP A 398 16.13 7.01 3.90
C ASP A 398 15.94 7.07 5.41
N GLU A 399 16.77 6.38 6.19
CA GLU A 399 16.79 6.46 7.66
C GLU A 399 17.01 7.90 8.16
N ARG A 400 17.96 8.63 7.55
CA ARG A 400 18.23 10.05 7.87
C ARG A 400 17.06 10.97 7.50
N ARG A 401 16.36 10.69 6.41
CA ARG A 401 15.20 11.46 5.92
C ARG A 401 13.95 11.18 6.77
N MET A 402 13.80 9.96 7.26
CA MET A 402 12.70 9.54 8.14
C MET A 402 12.94 9.87 9.62
N ALA A 403 14.13 10.32 10.01
CA ALA A 403 14.42 10.75 11.36
C ALA A 403 13.52 11.92 11.77
N LYS A 404 12.78 11.76 12.87
CA LYS A 404 11.81 12.76 13.34
C LYS A 404 12.50 13.94 14.02
N PHE A 405 12.06 15.15 13.68
CA PHE A 405 12.57 16.38 14.25
C PHE A 405 11.48 17.39 14.56
N LEU A 406 11.83 18.34 15.43
CA LEU A 406 11.08 19.56 15.69
C LEU A 406 11.70 20.70 14.88
N ILE A 407 10.92 21.74 14.61
CA ILE A 407 11.39 22.94 13.88
C ILE A 407 11.32 24.12 14.83
N ASP A 408 12.48 24.62 15.22
CA ASP A 408 12.65 25.80 16.06
C ASP A 408 13.13 26.97 15.20
N VAL A 409 12.80 28.19 15.60
CA VAL A 409 13.16 29.41 14.88
C VAL A 409 14.40 30.04 15.50
N GLU A 410 15.36 30.38 14.65
CA GLU A 410 16.49 31.25 15.00
C GLU A 410 16.42 32.49 14.09
N THR A 411 16.73 33.66 14.63
CA THR A 411 16.82 34.93 13.87
C THR A 411 18.24 35.46 13.95
N ASN A 412 18.65 36.21 12.91
CA ASN A 412 19.95 36.87 12.85
C ASN A 412 19.87 38.39 13.08
N GLY A 413 18.66 38.95 13.14
CA GLY A 413 18.44 40.38 13.36
C GLY A 413 18.40 40.74 14.85
N GLU A 414 18.45 42.04 15.12
CA GLU A 414 18.43 42.63 16.46
C GLU A 414 17.18 43.51 16.70
N THR A 415 16.16 43.38 15.85
CA THR A 415 14.90 44.14 16.00
C THR A 415 14.05 43.60 17.15
N GLN A 416 12.99 44.35 17.51
CA GLN A 416 12.05 43.87 18.52
C GLN A 416 11.35 42.60 18.03
N GLU A 417 10.95 42.60 16.77
CA GLU A 417 10.26 41.51 16.08
C GLU A 417 11.12 40.24 16.07
N ASP A 418 12.42 40.37 15.77
CA ASP A 418 13.39 39.26 15.85
C ASP A 418 13.39 38.62 17.24
N SER A 419 13.43 39.44 18.29
CA SER A 419 13.47 38.97 19.67
C SER A 419 12.18 38.28 20.11
N GLU A 420 11.05 38.66 19.52
CA GLU A 420 9.75 38.06 19.80
C GLU A 420 9.62 36.66 19.19
N VAL A 421 10.17 36.43 17.99
CA VAL A 421 10.04 35.15 17.28
C VAL A 421 11.21 34.18 17.49
N CYS A 422 12.39 34.67 17.87
CA CYS A 422 13.55 33.84 18.14
C CYS A 422 13.30 32.84 19.27
N GLY A 423 13.66 31.58 19.06
CA GLY A 423 13.46 30.49 20.02
C GLY A 423 12.04 29.93 20.06
N LYS A 424 11.10 30.47 19.26
CA LYS A 424 9.77 29.87 19.09
C LYS A 424 9.82 28.59 18.26
N ARG A 425 8.74 27.82 18.30
CA ARG A 425 8.57 26.55 17.61
C ARG A 425 7.41 26.59 16.64
N PHE A 426 7.53 25.84 15.55
CA PHE A 426 6.42 25.57 14.65
C PHE A 426 5.28 24.87 15.38
N VAL A 427 4.10 25.46 15.27
CA VAL A 427 2.85 24.89 15.78
C VAL A 427 1.75 24.98 14.74
N LEU A 428 0.81 24.05 14.79
CA LEU A 428 -0.28 23.94 13.83
C LEU A 428 -1.61 24.29 14.48
N ARG A 429 -2.37 25.14 13.81
CA ARG A 429 -3.76 25.46 14.15
C ARG A 429 -4.46 26.03 12.92
N ASN A 430 -5.76 25.78 12.79
CA ASN A 430 -6.61 26.38 11.74
C ASN A 430 -6.05 26.24 10.31
N ASN A 431 -5.45 25.09 9.98
CA ASN A 431 -4.83 24.80 8.67
C ASN A 431 -3.64 25.72 8.28
N LYS A 432 -3.06 26.46 9.23
CA LYS A 432 -1.88 27.33 9.02
C LYS A 432 -0.77 27.00 10.02
N VAL A 433 0.47 27.30 9.63
CA VAL A 433 1.66 27.15 10.49
C VAL A 433 1.94 28.47 11.21
N TYR A 434 2.10 28.40 12.53
CA TYR A 434 2.38 29.52 13.41
C TYR A 434 3.64 29.27 14.25
N LEU A 435 4.13 30.33 14.88
CA LEU A 435 5.22 30.31 15.86
C LEU A 435 4.70 30.54 17.27
N ASP A 436 4.98 29.61 18.17
CA ASP A 436 4.57 29.71 19.56
C ASP A 436 5.62 29.09 20.51
N ASP A 437 5.37 29.14 21.81
CA ASP A 437 6.28 28.62 22.82
C ASP A 437 6.58 27.13 22.59
N PRO A 438 7.85 26.70 22.64
CA PRO A 438 8.23 25.29 22.55
C PRO A 438 7.50 24.38 23.55
N ASN A 439 7.12 24.91 24.71
CA ASN A 439 6.32 24.24 25.73
C ASN A 439 4.82 24.53 25.53
N PRO A 440 3.99 23.50 25.23
CA PRO A 440 2.54 23.65 25.02
C PRO A 440 1.80 24.35 26.16
N SER A 441 2.26 24.22 27.42
CA SER A 441 1.60 24.83 28.59
C SER A 441 1.71 26.35 28.64
N ASN A 442 2.65 26.95 27.93
CA ASN A 442 2.88 28.40 27.90
C ASN A 442 2.09 29.10 26.77
N ARG A 443 1.46 28.32 25.89
CA ARG A 443 0.79 28.84 24.70
C ARG A 443 -0.55 29.49 25.05
N LYS A 444 -0.82 30.64 24.43
CA LYS A 444 -2.10 31.36 24.63
C LYS A 444 -3.28 30.60 24.03
N LEU A 445 -3.06 30.01 22.86
CA LEU A 445 -4.07 29.25 22.11
C LEU A 445 -3.65 27.78 22.00
N PRO A 446 -4.60 26.83 22.10
CA PRO A 446 -4.32 25.43 21.84
C PRO A 446 -3.79 25.25 20.42
N SER A 447 -2.57 24.74 20.31
CA SER A 447 -1.91 24.49 19.04
C SER A 447 -1.09 23.21 19.13
N HIS A 448 -1.04 22.47 18.03
CA HIS A 448 -0.35 21.18 17.95
C HIS A 448 1.14 21.39 17.68
N THR A 449 2.02 20.71 18.43
CA THR A 449 3.47 20.81 18.21
C THR A 449 3.86 19.94 17.02
N VAL A 450 4.49 20.54 16.00
CA VAL A 450 4.92 19.75 14.83
C VAL A 450 5.94 18.69 15.22
N THR A 451 5.81 17.50 14.64
CA THR A 451 6.88 16.52 14.57
C THR A 451 7.03 16.12 13.12
N SER A 452 8.16 16.52 12.52
CA SER A 452 8.35 16.47 11.07
C SER A 452 9.39 15.44 10.65
N PHE A 453 9.26 14.97 9.41
CA PHE A 453 10.21 14.10 8.71
C PHE A 453 9.99 14.23 7.19
N TYR A 454 10.96 13.75 6.39
CA TYR A 454 10.92 13.85 4.93
C TYR A 454 10.59 12.50 4.32
N ILE A 455 9.70 12.51 3.33
CA ILE A 455 9.47 11.39 2.41
C ILE A 455 9.15 11.96 1.03
N GLU A 456 9.23 11.14 0.00
CA GLU A 456 8.83 11.55 -1.35
C GLU A 456 7.36 11.98 -1.38
N TYR A 457 7.08 13.14 -2.00
CA TYR A 457 5.72 13.64 -2.10
C TYR A 457 4.92 12.80 -3.11
N PRO A 458 3.74 12.26 -2.73
CA PRO A 458 2.95 11.36 -3.58
C PRO A 458 2.22 12.13 -4.69
N GLU A 459 2.91 12.33 -5.82
CA GLU A 459 2.38 13.03 -6.99
C GLU A 459 1.10 12.39 -7.56
N LEU A 460 0.26 13.23 -8.19
CA LEU A 460 -0.81 12.76 -9.08
C LEU A 460 -0.24 12.51 -10.47
N GLU A 461 -0.92 11.71 -11.28
CA GLU A 461 -0.50 11.46 -12.67
C GLU A 461 -0.36 12.77 -13.47
N GLU A 462 -1.24 13.76 -13.23
CA GLU A 462 -1.15 15.05 -13.91
C GLU A 462 0.06 15.87 -13.45
N THR A 463 0.54 15.69 -12.21
CA THR A 463 1.62 16.50 -11.60
C THR A 463 2.97 15.79 -11.54
N LYS A 464 3.04 14.49 -11.88
CA LYS A 464 4.26 13.66 -11.86
C LYS A 464 5.43 14.24 -12.65
N HIS A 465 5.13 14.98 -13.72
CA HIS A 465 6.13 15.66 -14.55
C HIS A 465 6.86 16.81 -13.83
N LEU A 466 6.29 17.34 -12.75
CA LEU A 466 6.87 18.44 -11.97
C LEU A 466 8.04 17.99 -11.11
N LYS A 467 8.13 16.68 -10.78
CA LYS A 467 9.23 16.08 -10.00
C LYS A 467 9.57 16.87 -8.73
N ARG A 468 8.57 17.21 -7.93
CA ARG A 468 8.73 18.10 -6.76
C ARG A 468 9.50 17.47 -5.60
N GLY A 469 9.85 16.18 -5.70
CA GLY A 469 10.80 15.53 -4.81
C GLY A 469 10.25 15.30 -3.39
N LEU A 470 11.08 15.58 -2.39
CA LEU A 470 10.75 15.34 -0.98
C LEU A 470 9.70 16.34 -0.48
N GLY A 471 8.67 15.82 0.18
CA GLY A 471 7.71 16.59 0.95
C GLY A 471 8.06 16.60 2.44
N LEU A 472 7.62 17.65 3.14
CA LEU A 472 7.72 17.75 4.60
C LEU A 472 6.44 17.25 5.25
N VAL A 473 6.51 16.07 5.86
CA VAL A 473 5.40 15.49 6.64
C VAL A 473 5.48 15.98 8.07
N THR A 474 4.34 16.26 8.69
CA THR A 474 4.21 16.59 10.10
C THR A 474 3.07 15.82 10.76
N THR A 475 3.18 15.58 12.07
CA THR A 475 2.00 15.27 12.90
C THR A 475 1.08 16.50 12.98
N ILE A 476 -0.24 16.26 12.97
CA ILE A 476 -1.28 17.31 13.09
C ILE A 476 -2.22 17.09 14.28
N SER A 477 -2.12 15.92 14.90
CA SER A 477 -2.82 15.55 16.14
C SER A 477 -1.98 14.48 16.83
N ASP A 478 -1.82 14.57 18.14
CA ASP A 478 -1.15 13.54 18.95
C ASP A 478 -2.06 12.33 19.21
N ASN A 479 -3.38 12.52 19.20
CA ASN A 479 -4.36 11.48 19.50
C ASN A 479 -5.76 11.80 18.91
N PRO A 480 -6.20 11.12 17.84
CA PRO A 480 -5.47 10.08 17.10
C PRO A 480 -4.25 10.68 16.39
N PRO A 481 -3.13 9.94 16.25
CA PRO A 481 -1.98 10.39 15.50
C PRO A 481 -2.38 10.56 14.03
N MET A 482 -2.41 11.80 13.56
CA MET A 482 -2.71 12.13 12.17
C MET A 482 -1.50 12.81 11.55
N LEU A 483 -1.28 12.54 10.27
CA LEU A 483 -0.21 13.16 9.50
C LEU A 483 -0.79 14.14 8.47
N GLY A 484 -0.02 15.18 8.19
CA GLY A 484 -0.29 16.15 7.14
C GLY A 484 1.00 16.57 6.45
N TRP A 485 0.86 17.21 5.31
CA TRP A 485 1.95 17.83 4.56
C TRP A 485 2.03 19.29 4.94
N ILE A 486 3.23 19.80 5.20
CA ILE A 486 3.49 21.24 5.23
C ILE A 486 3.74 21.69 3.78
N TYR A 487 3.06 22.74 3.35
CA TYR A 487 3.15 23.28 2.00
C TYR A 487 2.96 24.80 2.05
N VAL A 488 3.43 25.49 1.01
CA VAL A 488 3.27 26.93 0.85
C VAL A 488 2.14 27.20 -0.12
N ASN A 489 1.14 27.96 0.31
CA ASN A 489 0.07 28.39 -0.59
C ASN A 489 0.68 29.26 -1.70
N LYS A 490 0.49 28.84 -2.95
CA LYS A 490 1.10 29.47 -4.12
C LYS A 490 0.67 30.93 -4.37
N ASP A 491 -0.48 31.33 -3.83
CA ASP A 491 -1.07 32.65 -4.07
C ASP A 491 -0.76 33.59 -2.89
N THR A 492 -0.78 33.09 -1.64
CA THR A 492 -0.59 33.92 -0.44
C THR A 492 0.78 33.80 0.22
N HIS A 493 1.59 32.83 -0.21
CA HIS A 493 2.90 32.48 0.36
C HIS A 493 2.87 32.03 1.84
N GLU A 494 1.68 31.80 2.38
CA GLU A 494 1.47 31.25 3.72
C GLU A 494 1.94 29.79 3.80
N LEU A 495 2.66 29.43 4.87
CA LEU A 495 2.84 28.02 5.22
C LEU A 495 1.55 27.48 5.83
N LYS A 496 1.06 26.41 5.21
CA LYS A 496 -0.16 25.71 5.58
C LYS A 496 0.14 24.24 5.80
N TYR A 497 -0.82 23.54 6.39
CA TYR A 497 -0.76 22.10 6.53
C TYR A 497 -2.07 21.44 6.11
N GLY A 498 -2.01 20.20 5.64
CA GLY A 498 -3.20 19.49 5.18
C GLY A 498 -2.92 18.13 4.54
N ASN A 499 -3.97 17.47 4.10
CA ASN A 499 -3.85 16.22 3.33
C ASN A 499 -3.39 16.52 1.89
N ARG A 500 -3.18 15.46 1.10
CA ARG A 500 -2.74 15.59 -0.30
C ARG A 500 -3.69 16.42 -1.16
N THR A 501 -5.00 16.23 -1.01
CA THR A 501 -6.01 16.99 -1.77
C THR A 501 -5.89 18.48 -1.53
N ALA A 502 -5.58 18.90 -0.30
CA ALA A 502 -5.39 20.30 0.05
C ALA A 502 -4.02 20.85 -0.41
N SER A 503 -2.98 20.02 -0.49
CA SER A 503 -1.61 20.49 -0.76
C SER A 503 -1.21 20.41 -2.24
N VAL A 504 -1.79 19.52 -3.03
CA VAL A 504 -1.27 19.13 -4.36
C VAL A 504 -1.19 20.28 -5.38
N GLU A 505 -2.09 21.26 -5.29
CA GLU A 505 -2.11 22.43 -6.20
C GLU A 505 -1.16 23.56 -5.78
N HIS A 506 -0.44 23.38 -4.68
CA HIS A 506 0.42 24.38 -4.06
C HIS A 506 1.91 23.97 -4.13
N VAL A 507 2.77 24.75 -3.47
CA VAL A 507 4.21 24.49 -3.42
C VAL A 507 4.49 23.50 -2.28
N VAL A 508 4.78 22.25 -2.65
CA VAL A 508 4.88 21.11 -1.71
C VAL A 508 6.29 20.58 -1.53
N GLY A 509 7.27 21.12 -2.27
CA GLY A 509 8.65 20.66 -2.27
C GLY A 509 9.45 21.18 -3.49
N PRO A 510 10.74 20.86 -3.58
CA PRO A 510 11.44 19.93 -2.69
C PRO A 510 11.76 20.56 -1.34
N TRP A 511 11.38 19.88 -0.26
CA TRP A 511 11.85 20.18 1.09
C TRP A 511 13.16 19.45 1.35
N ASP A 512 14.12 20.15 1.93
CA ASP A 512 15.42 19.58 2.28
C ASP A 512 16.00 20.31 3.50
N TRP A 513 17.28 20.13 3.73
CA TRP A 513 18.08 20.85 4.69
C TRP A 513 19.39 21.33 4.06
N THR A 514 20.02 22.34 4.68
CA THR A 514 21.36 22.82 4.32
C THR A 514 22.43 21.74 4.50
N GLU A 515 23.60 21.85 3.88
CA GLU A 515 24.65 20.80 3.90
C GLU A 515 25.08 20.34 5.30
N ASP A 516 25.00 21.22 6.30
CA ASP A 516 25.27 20.93 7.73
C ASP A 516 24.12 20.19 8.44
N GLU A 517 23.03 19.96 7.72
CA GLU A 517 21.78 19.33 8.09
C GLU A 517 21.03 19.99 9.26
N THR A 518 21.28 21.28 9.47
CA THR A 518 20.70 22.02 10.60
C THR A 518 19.52 22.89 10.19
N THR A 519 19.49 23.42 8.97
CA THR A 519 18.48 24.41 8.55
C THR A 519 17.57 23.80 7.49
N VAL A 520 16.26 23.90 7.66
CA VAL A 520 15.25 23.41 6.70
C VAL A 520 15.15 24.38 5.53
N THR A 521 15.04 23.85 4.31
CA THR A 521 14.91 24.61 3.06
C THR A 521 13.73 24.13 2.24
N LEU A 522 13.17 24.99 1.40
CA LEU A 522 12.15 24.67 0.40
C LEU A 522 12.59 25.21 -0.96
N GLU A 523 12.48 24.40 -2.02
CA GLU A 523 12.97 24.77 -3.36
C GLU A 523 14.44 25.24 -3.33
N GLU A 524 15.27 24.62 -2.46
CA GLU A 524 16.68 24.97 -2.21
C GLU A 524 16.91 26.37 -1.56
N SER A 525 15.84 27.09 -1.19
CA SER A 525 15.92 28.38 -0.50
C SER A 525 15.60 28.25 1.01
N PRO A 526 16.32 28.98 1.88
CA PRO A 526 16.03 29.12 3.30
C PRO A 526 15.16 30.37 3.64
N ASP A 527 14.58 31.06 2.65
CA ASP A 527 13.98 32.39 2.81
C ASP A 527 12.57 32.34 3.40
N PHE A 528 12.50 32.12 4.71
CA PHE A 528 11.24 32.13 5.47
C PHE A 528 11.12 33.41 6.29
N TYR A 529 9.88 33.85 6.49
CA TYR A 529 9.55 35.03 7.27
C TYR A 529 8.43 34.73 8.26
N ALA A 530 8.51 35.33 9.44
CA ALA A 530 7.41 35.42 10.38
C ALA A 530 6.67 36.72 10.14
N VAL A 531 5.34 36.67 9.98
CA VAL A 531 4.48 37.85 9.82
C VAL A 531 3.43 37.84 10.92
N GLN A 532 3.25 38.96 11.60
CA GLN A 532 2.25 39.09 12.65
C GLN A 532 0.85 39.23 12.02
N GLU A 533 -0.07 38.38 12.45
CA GLU A 533 -1.47 38.41 12.05
C GLU A 533 -2.28 39.41 12.89
N GLU A 534 -3.51 39.73 12.47
CA GLU A 534 -4.39 40.68 13.18
C GLU A 534 -4.69 40.29 14.63
N ASP A 535 -4.60 38.99 14.96
CA ASP A 535 -4.77 38.46 16.32
C ASP A 535 -3.50 38.60 17.19
N GLY A 536 -2.42 39.14 16.62
CA GLY A 536 -1.12 39.35 17.26
C GLY A 536 -0.21 38.12 17.27
N ASP A 537 -0.65 37.01 16.68
CA ASP A 537 0.16 35.80 16.59
C ASP A 537 1.03 35.79 15.32
N TRP A 538 2.16 35.11 15.39
CA TRP A 538 3.15 35.08 14.32
C TRP A 538 2.93 33.88 13.42
N ALA A 539 2.56 34.12 12.17
CA ALA A 539 2.40 33.07 11.16
C ALA A 539 3.64 33.00 10.25
N VAL A 540 3.85 31.84 9.62
CA VAL A 540 5.05 31.62 8.79
C VAL A 540 4.71 31.74 7.31
N TYR A 541 5.59 32.42 6.58
CA TYR A 541 5.53 32.66 5.15
C TYR A 541 6.85 32.26 4.49
N PHE A 542 6.80 31.97 3.20
CA PHE A 542 7.98 31.63 2.39
C PHE A 542 8.10 32.62 1.23
N ASP A 543 9.24 33.28 1.12
CA ASP A 543 9.49 34.22 0.04
C ASP A 543 9.97 33.50 -1.21
N ARG A 544 9.01 33.17 -2.06
CA ARG A 544 9.28 32.49 -3.32
C ARG A 544 9.72 33.44 -4.44
N ASP A 545 9.32 34.71 -4.36
CA ASP A 545 9.57 35.70 -5.41
C ASP A 545 10.91 36.44 -5.19
N GLY A 546 11.47 36.34 -3.98
CA GLY A 546 12.74 36.97 -3.60
C GLY A 546 12.62 38.48 -3.39
N ASP A 547 11.42 38.94 -3.01
CA ASP A 547 11.06 40.34 -2.80
C ASP A 547 10.77 40.67 -1.33
N GLU A 548 11.23 39.82 -0.40
CA GLU A 548 10.96 39.95 1.04
C GLU A 548 9.45 39.98 1.36
N LEU A 549 8.63 39.31 0.54
CA LEU A 549 7.17 39.24 0.60
C LEU A 549 6.43 40.55 0.30
N GLU A 550 7.10 41.59 -0.23
CA GLU A 550 6.52 42.91 -0.48
C GLU A 550 5.21 42.81 -1.29
N TYR A 551 5.25 42.15 -2.45
CA TYR A 551 4.10 42.05 -3.35
C TYR A 551 2.91 41.31 -2.72
N VAL A 552 3.18 40.13 -2.14
CA VAL A 552 2.12 39.26 -1.59
C VAL A 552 1.50 39.83 -0.31
N LEU A 553 2.25 40.61 0.47
CA LEU A 553 1.72 41.30 1.64
C LEU A 553 0.93 42.55 1.25
N GLU A 554 1.32 43.27 0.20
CA GLU A 554 0.52 44.38 -0.34
C GLU A 554 -0.85 43.88 -0.83
N GLU A 555 -0.91 42.81 -1.62
CA GLU A 555 -2.19 42.24 -2.09
C GLU A 555 -3.11 41.75 -0.97
N GLN A 556 -2.54 41.41 0.19
CA GLN A 556 -3.26 40.94 1.37
C GLN A 556 -3.60 42.07 2.36
N ASP A 557 -3.29 43.34 2.05
CA ASP A 557 -3.38 44.48 2.97
C ASP A 557 -2.58 44.26 4.28
N LYS A 558 -1.45 43.54 4.19
CA LYS A 558 -0.56 43.17 5.31
C LYS A 558 0.83 43.82 5.24
N LEU A 559 1.07 44.73 4.30
CA LEU A 559 2.38 45.35 4.10
C LEU A 559 2.89 46.12 5.33
N ASP A 560 1.97 46.68 6.12
CA ASP A 560 2.28 47.40 7.36
C ASP A 560 2.41 46.47 8.59
N ASN A 561 2.22 45.16 8.44
CA ASN A 561 2.31 44.22 9.55
C ASN A 561 3.78 44.03 9.98
N ALA A 562 3.99 43.79 11.27
CA ALA A 562 5.31 43.43 11.77
C ALA A 562 5.77 42.11 11.13
N PHE A 563 7.00 42.08 10.64
CA PHE A 563 7.60 40.90 10.02
C PHE A 563 9.05 40.74 10.45
N ALA A 564 9.57 39.50 10.41
CA ALA A 564 10.96 39.19 10.71
C ALA A 564 11.46 38.02 9.84
N PRO A 565 12.67 38.09 9.27
CA PRO A 565 13.29 36.95 8.59
C PRO A 565 13.66 35.87 9.61
N ILE A 566 13.35 34.60 9.29
CA ILE A 566 13.54 33.48 10.21
C ILE A 566 14.31 32.33 9.56
N ALA A 567 15.21 31.72 10.31
CA ALA A 567 15.87 30.47 9.94
C ALA A 567 15.18 29.28 10.63
N LEU A 568 14.75 28.30 9.85
CA LEU A 568 14.06 27.11 10.34
C LEU A 568 15.08 26.05 10.76
N LYS A 569 15.26 25.82 12.06
CA LYS A 569 16.27 24.90 12.59
C LYS A 569 15.70 23.55 12.96
N ARG A 570 16.30 22.51 12.39
CA ARG A 570 16.02 21.11 12.62
C ARG A 570 16.58 20.66 13.97
N LYS A 571 15.70 20.26 14.91
CA LYS A 571 16.11 19.67 16.20
C LYS A 571 15.66 18.21 16.26
N LEU A 572 16.61 17.28 16.09
CA LEU A 572 16.33 15.84 16.10
C LEU A 572 15.84 15.38 17.48
N ILE A 573 14.71 14.68 17.52
CA ILE A 573 14.06 14.26 18.78
C ILE A 573 14.96 13.29 19.57
N GLU A 574 15.68 12.43 18.88
CA GLU A 574 16.60 11.47 19.50
C GLU A 574 17.74 12.18 20.25
N GLN A 575 18.35 13.21 19.64
CA GLN A 575 19.42 14.00 20.24
C GLN A 575 18.94 14.76 21.48
N LEU A 576 17.75 15.36 21.41
CA LEU A 576 17.13 16.04 22.56
C LEU A 576 16.88 15.07 23.72
N SER A 577 16.44 13.84 23.40
CA SER A 577 16.20 12.78 24.39
C SER A 577 17.50 12.35 25.09
N GLN A 578 18.59 12.19 24.32
CA GLN A 578 19.92 11.85 24.86
C GLN A 578 20.50 12.97 25.73
N GLN A 579 20.37 14.23 25.30
CA GLN A 579 20.81 15.40 26.07
C GLN A 579 20.06 15.54 27.41
N ALA A 580 18.73 15.36 27.40
CA ALA A 580 17.92 15.40 28.61
C ALA A 580 18.32 14.29 29.60
N GLN A 581 18.62 13.08 29.10
CA GLN A 581 19.11 11.98 29.93
C GLN A 581 20.50 12.27 30.54
N ALA A 582 21.42 12.84 29.75
CA ALA A 582 22.75 13.22 30.23
C ALA A 582 22.68 14.32 31.31
N GLN A 583 21.85 15.34 31.11
CA GLN A 583 21.62 16.41 32.09
C GLN A 583 21.00 15.87 33.38
N ALA A 584 20.02 14.96 33.28
CA ALA A 584 19.42 14.32 34.45
C ALA A 584 20.41 13.44 35.24
N GLN A 585 21.35 12.79 34.55
CA GLN A 585 22.42 12.03 35.20
C GLN A 585 23.45 12.95 35.88
N GLN A 586 23.77 14.10 35.29
CA GLN A 586 24.70 15.07 35.85
C GLN A 586 24.10 15.79 37.06
N ALA A 587 22.83 16.15 37.03
CA ALA A 587 22.10 16.71 38.17
C ALA A 587 22.09 15.74 39.38
N LYS A 588 21.82 14.44 39.12
CA LYS A 588 21.90 13.39 40.16
C LYS A 588 23.30 13.16 40.74
N LYS A 589 24.35 13.52 39.99
CA LYS A 589 25.75 13.40 40.43
C LYS A 589 26.17 14.60 41.27
N ASN A 590 25.62 15.77 40.97
CA ASN A 590 25.82 17.00 41.73
C ASN A 590 25.01 17.04 43.04
N ASP A 591 23.83 16.41 43.10
CA ASP A 591 23.07 16.25 44.36
C ASP A 591 23.68 15.20 45.31
N ASN A 592 24.59 14.36 44.82
CA ASN A 592 25.31 13.33 45.60
C ASN A 592 26.76 13.73 45.94
N SER A 593 27.18 14.97 45.61
CA SER A 593 28.45 15.58 46.04
C SER A 593 28.15 16.73 46.98
#